data_AF-A0A961DPK7-F1
#
_entry.id   AF-A0A961DPK7-F1
#
_cell.length_a   1.000
_cell.length_b   1.000
_cell.length_c   1.000
_cell.angle_alpha   90.00
_cell.angle_beta   90.00
_cell.angle_gamma   90.00
#
_symmetry.space_group_name_H-M   'P 1'
#
loop_
_entity.id
_entity.type
_entity.pdbx_description
1 polymer ?
#
loop_
_entity_poly.entity_id
_entity_poly.type
_entity_poly.pdbx_seq_one_letter_code
_entity_poly.pdbx_strand_id
1 'polypeptide(L)' 'QRRERTMAERLANELLDASNGVGASVKRRDDLQKMAESNRAFAHYRW' A
#
# COMPACT_ATOMS: atom_id res chain seq x y z
N GLN A 1 -0.47 -9.26 -12.70
CA GLN A 1 -1.79 -9.91 -12.85
C GLN A 1 -1.81 -11.11 -11.91
N ARG A 2 -2.64 -11.09 -10.85
CA ARG A 2 -2.74 -12.21 -9.88
C ARG A 2 -3.34 -13.42 -10.60
N ARG A 3 -2.75 -14.61 -10.41
CA ARG A 3 -3.05 -15.87 -11.14
C ARG A 3 -4.25 -16.66 -10.58
N GLU A 4 -5.04 -16.07 -9.70
CA GLU A 4 -6.05 -16.79 -8.92
C GLU A 4 -7.43 -16.77 -9.59
N ARG A 5 -8.13 -17.90 -9.52
CA ARG A 5 -9.34 -18.19 -10.30
C ARG A 5 -10.60 -17.57 -9.70
N THR A 6 -10.67 -17.40 -8.38
CA THR A 6 -11.84 -16.85 -7.69
C THR A 6 -11.50 -15.60 -6.87
N MET A 7 -12.49 -14.71 -6.63
CA MET A 7 -12.27 -13.53 -5.79
C MET A 7 -12.03 -13.87 -4.32
N ALA A 8 -12.58 -14.99 -3.84
CA ALA A 8 -12.38 -15.45 -2.47
C ALA A 8 -10.91 -15.80 -2.19
N GLU A 9 -10.27 -16.52 -3.13
CA GLU A 9 -8.84 -16.83 -3.05
C GLU A 9 -8.01 -15.54 -3.08
N ARG A 10 -8.33 -14.60 -3.99
CA ARG A 10 -7.61 -13.33 -4.12
C ARG A 10 -7.64 -12.52 -2.83
N LEU A 11 -8.82 -12.46 -2.19
CA LEU A 11 -8.99 -11.75 -0.94
C LEU A 11 -8.23 -12.43 0.21
N ALA A 12 -8.29 -13.75 0.30
CA ALA A 12 -7.57 -14.50 1.33
C ALA A 12 -6.05 -14.35 1.20
N ASN A 13 -5.52 -14.44 -0.02
CA ASN A 13 -4.10 -14.23 -0.29
C ASN A 13 -3.68 -12.77 -0.05
N GLU A 14 -4.53 -11.79 -0.36
CA GLU A 14 -4.23 -10.38 -0.06
C GLU A 14 -4.24 -10.08 1.44
N LEU A 15 -5.15 -10.69 2.21
CA LEU A 15 -5.16 -10.60 3.67
C LEU A 15 -3.91 -11.27 4.29
N LEU A 16 -3.52 -12.45 3.78
CA LEU A 16 -2.32 -13.14 4.22
C LEU A 16 -1.05 -12.33 3.89
N ASP A 17 -0.92 -11.82 2.66
CA ASP A 17 0.20 -10.96 2.26
C ASP A 17 0.27 -9.73 3.18
N ALA A 18 -0.86 -9.04 3.39
CA ALA A 18 -0.93 -7.85 4.24
C ALA A 18 -0.53 -8.16 5.69
N SER A 19 -0.93 -9.31 6.24
CA SER A 19 -0.54 -9.75 7.59
C SER A 19 0.96 -10.00 7.73
N ASN A 20 1.61 -10.46 6.66
CA ASN A 20 3.05 -10.65 6.60
C ASN A 20 3.82 -9.35 6.34
N GLY A 21 3.14 -8.20 6.26
CA GLY A 21 3.76 -6.92 5.91
C GLY A 21 4.23 -6.86 4.46
N VAL A 22 3.74 -7.75 3.60
CA VAL A 22 4.08 -7.83 2.17
C VAL A 22 2.83 -7.50 1.35
N GLY A 23 3.01 -7.15 0.08
CA GLY A 23 1.90 -6.96 -0.84
C GLY A 23 1.65 -5.50 -1.23
N ALA A 24 0.73 -5.33 -2.18
CA ALA A 24 0.51 -4.05 -2.86
C ALA A 24 0.02 -2.96 -1.90
N SER A 25 -0.81 -3.33 -0.91
CA SER A 25 -1.37 -2.41 0.09
C SER A 25 -0.29 -1.85 1.03
N VAL A 26 0.65 -2.68 1.48
CA VAL A 26 1.76 -2.23 2.34
C VAL A 26 2.73 -1.35 1.56
N LYS A 27 3.09 -1.77 0.34
CA LYS A 27 3.92 -0.96 -0.55
C LYS A 27 3.30 0.42 -0.82
N ARG A 28 1.99 0.47 -1.07
CA ARG A 28 1.27 1.73 -1.31
C ARG A 28 1.33 2.65 -0.09
N ARG A 29 1.19 2.11 1.12
CA ARG A 29 1.33 2.89 2.36
C ARG A 29 2.73 3.50 2.48
N ASP A 30 3.76 2.68 2.28
CA ASP A 30 5.15 3.10 2.46
C ASP A 30 5.59 4.10 1.37
N ASP A 31 5.16 3.91 0.13
CA ASP A 31 5.38 4.85 -0.98
C ASP A 31 4.69 6.21 -0.70
N LEU A 32 3.46 6.17 -0.16
CA LEU A 32 2.73 7.38 0.22
C LEU A 32 3.45 8.12 1.37
N GLN A 33 3.97 7.39 2.35
CA GLN A 33 4.67 7.97 3.49
C GLN A 33 6.00 8.62 3.06
N LYS A 34 6.81 7.95 2.23
CA LYS A 34 8.03 8.55 1.65
C LYS A 34 7.72 9.81 0.85
N MET A 35 6.65 9.79 0.06
CA MET A 35 6.22 10.96 -0.72
C MET A 35 5.74 12.10 0.18
N ALA A 36 5.07 11.80 1.29
CA ALA A 36 4.67 12.79 2.29
C ALA A 36 5.87 13.41 3.02
N GLU A 37 6.87 12.60 3.37
CA GLU A 37 8.13 13.07 3.98
C GLU A 37 8.92 13.98 3.03
N SER A 38 8.98 13.64 1.74
CA SER A 38 9.61 14.47 0.71
C SER A 38 8.91 15.83 0.56
N ASN A 39 7.58 15.85 0.65
CA ASN A 39 6.78 17.08 0.55
C ASN A 39 6.64 17.84 1.88
N ARG A 40 7.32 17.41 2.95
CA ARG A 40 7.26 18.05 4.27
C ARG A 40 7.67 19.52 4.22
N ALA A 41 8.63 19.88 3.36
CA ALA A 41 9.07 21.27 3.17
C ALA A 41 7.97 22.17 2.59
N PHE A 42 7.03 21.61 1.83
CA PHE A 42 5.91 22.35 1.24
C PHE A 42 4.66 22.40 2.14
N ALA A 43 4.70 21.81 3.34
CA ALA A 43 3.59 21.82 4.28
C ALA A 43 3.19 23.24 4.71
N HIS A 44 4.14 24.19 4.65
CA HIS A 44 3.94 25.59 5.01
C HIS A 44 3.18 26.43 3.96
N TYR A 45 3.00 25.93 2.72
CA TYR A 45 2.21 26.59 1.69
C TYR A 45 0.71 26.29 1.79
N ARG A 46 0.28 25.56 2.82
CA ARG A 46 -1.11 25.16 3.04
C ARG A 46 -1.82 26.17 3.93
N TRP A 47 -1.98 27.39 3.42
CA TRP A 47 -2.89 28.42 3.90
C TRP A 47 -3.59 29.07 2.71
#